data_AF-A0A3A4KFB5-F1
#
_entry.id   AF-A0A3A4KFB5-F1
#
_cell.length_a   1.000
_cell.length_b   1.000
_cell.length_c   1.000
_cell.angle_alpha   90.00
_cell.angle_beta   90.00
_cell.angle_gamma   90.00
#
_symmetry.space_group_name_H-M   'P 1'
#
loop_
_entity.id
_entity.type
_entity.pdbx_description
1 polymer ?
#
loop_
_entity_poly.entity_id
_entity_poly.type
_entity_poly.pdbx_seq_one_letter_code
_entity_poly.pdbx_strand_id
1 'polypeptide(L)'
;MSEELRVNPERLREAARFIAEKAQTIRDRVKGLDDTVGRGLLCGGWRGRTASVYDESWMEWKTGADDVVAGLESSALKLVEAANRYQAQDAHTADQIARNNSRMQ
;
A
#
# COMPACT_ATOMS: atom_id res chain seq x y z
N MET A 1 16.25 -20.62 -20.44
CA MET A 1 15.48 -21.25 -19.35
C MET A 1 14.89 -20.13 -18.54
N SER A 2 13.79 -19.54 -19.02
CA SER A 2 13.10 -18.49 -18.28
C SER A 2 12.52 -19.14 -17.05
N GLU A 3 13.02 -18.75 -15.89
CA GLU A 3 12.49 -19.14 -14.59
C GLU A 3 11.01 -18.80 -14.63
N GLU A 4 10.16 -19.80 -14.81
CA GLU A 4 8.72 -19.64 -14.79
C GLU A 4 8.38 -19.34 -13.35
N LEU A 5 8.49 -18.06 -13.00
CA LEU A 5 8.09 -17.51 -11.72
C LEU A 5 6.59 -17.78 -11.63
N ARG A 6 6.22 -18.95 -11.11
CA ARG A 6 4.85 -19.31 -10.75
C ARG A 6 4.45 -18.42 -9.59
N VAL A 7 4.13 -17.18 -9.93
CA VAL A 7 3.58 -16.22 -9.00
C VAL A 7 2.23 -16.76 -8.57
N ASN A 8 2.12 -17.18 -7.31
CA ASN A 8 0.87 -17.65 -6.75
C ASN A 8 -0.04 -16.43 -6.49
N PRO A 9 -1.20 -16.30 -7.18
CA PRO A 9 -2.11 -15.17 -7.01
C PRO A 9 -2.58 -14.98 -5.57
N GLU A 10 -2.71 -16.06 -4.79
CA GLU A 10 -3.09 -15.98 -3.37
C GLU A 10 -1.99 -15.33 -2.54
N ARG A 11 -0.71 -15.64 -2.79
CA ARG A 11 0.40 -14.97 -2.10
C ARG A 11 0.49 -13.48 -2.44
N LEU A 12 0.17 -13.10 -3.68
CA LEU A 12 0.09 -11.69 -4.05
C LEU A 12 -1.04 -10.96 -3.29
N ARG A 13 -2.20 -11.60 -3.14
CA ARG A 13 -3.33 -11.06 -2.37
C ARG A 13 -3.02 -10.94 -0.89
N GLU A 14 -2.38 -11.94 -0.30
CA GLU A 14 -1.92 -11.90 1.09
C GLU A 14 -0.92 -10.76 1.30
N ALA A 15 0.07 -10.62 0.41
CA ALA A 15 1.05 -9.52 0.49
C ALA A 15 0.37 -8.15 0.34
N ALA A 16 -0.56 -8.01 -0.61
CA ALA A 16 -1.32 -6.78 -0.78
C ALA A 16 -2.11 -6.40 0.47
N ARG A 17 -2.83 -7.36 1.06
CA ARG A 17 -3.59 -7.17 2.29
C ARG A 17 -2.68 -6.76 3.44
N PHE A 18 -1.56 -7.47 3.62
CA PHE A 18 -0.58 -7.15 4.67
C PHE A 18 -0.06 -5.72 4.53
N ILE A 19 0.31 -5.30 3.32
CA ILE A 19 0.81 -3.95 3.05
C ILE A 19 -0.28 -2.90 3.33
N ALA A 20 -1.52 -3.15 2.90
CA ALA A 20 -2.64 -2.24 3.16
C ALA A 20 -2.93 -2.08 4.66
N GLU A 21 -2.89 -3.17 5.43
CA GLU A 21 -3.06 -3.14 6.89
C GLU A 21 -1.95 -2.33 7.58
N LYS A 22 -0.70 -2.46 7.11
CA LYS A 22 0.42 -1.65 7.61
C LYS A 22 0.29 -0.17 7.25
N ALA A 23 -0.11 0.14 6.02
CA ALA A 23 -0.36 1.51 5.58
C ALA A 23 -1.41 2.19 6.47
N GLN A 24 -2.52 1.48 6.74
CA GLN A 24 -3.57 1.99 7.62
C GLN A 24 -3.06 2.19 9.06
N THR A 25 -2.30 1.24 9.60
CA THR A 25 -1.70 1.37 10.94
C THR A 25 -0.80 2.60 11.05
N ILE A 26 0.01 2.86 10.01
CA ILE A 26 0.91 4.02 9.97
C ILE A 26 0.09 5.31 9.92
N ARG A 27 -0.92 5.38 9.04
CA ARG A 27 -1.84 6.52 8.95
C ARG A 27 -2.48 6.85 10.31
N ASP A 28 -3.01 5.84 10.99
CA ASP A 28 -3.66 6.03 12.29
C ASP A 28 -2.68 6.58 13.35
N ARG A 29 -1.42 6.10 13.33
CA ARG A 29 -0.37 6.60 14.21
C ARG A 29 0.05 8.02 13.89
N VAL A 30 0.22 8.37 12.61
CA VAL A 30 0.53 9.74 12.16
C VAL A 30 -0.58 10.68 12.61
N LYS A 31 -1.85 10.30 12.43
CA LYS A 31 -3.00 11.07 12.91
C LYS A 31 -2.98 11.26 14.43
N GLY A 32 -2.70 10.20 15.19
CA GLY A 32 -2.61 10.28 16.66
C GLY A 32 -1.48 11.21 17.13
N LEU A 33 -0.34 11.21 16.43
CA LEU A 33 0.76 12.12 16.72
C LEU A 33 0.41 13.56 16.35
N ASP A 34 -0.21 13.80 15.19
CA ASP A 34 -0.71 15.12 14.77
C ASP A 34 -1.70 15.71 15.76
N ASP A 35 -2.60 14.88 16.29
CA ASP A 35 -3.55 15.27 17.31
C ASP A 35 -2.86 15.63 18.64
N THR A 36 -1.75 14.98 18.98
CA THR A 36 -0.98 15.23 20.20
C THR A 36 -0.06 16.43 20.07
N VAL A 37 0.67 16.54 18.96
CA VAL A 37 1.65 17.59 18.69
C VAL A 37 0.94 18.87 18.27
N GLY A 38 0.06 18.79 17.27
CA GLY A 38 -0.66 19.94 16.73
C GLY A 38 -1.64 20.56 17.73
N ARG A 39 -2.38 19.76 18.51
CA ARG A 39 -3.31 20.32 19.51
C ARG A 39 -2.69 20.48 20.89
N GLY A 40 -1.83 19.56 21.34
CA GLY A 40 -1.27 19.57 22.69
C GLY A 40 -0.17 20.62 22.91
N LEU A 41 0.77 20.77 21.95
CA LEU A 41 1.89 21.71 22.11
C LEU A 41 1.48 23.16 21.75
N LEU A 42 0.61 23.35 20.76
CA LEU A 42 0.21 24.70 20.30
C LEU A 42 -0.88 25.35 21.19
N CYS A 43 -1.75 24.56 21.83
CA CYS A 43 -2.72 25.11 22.79
C CYS A 43 -2.13 25.37 24.18
N GLY A 44 -1.01 24.73 24.54
CA GLY A 44 -0.37 24.82 25.86
C GLY A 44 0.47 26.08 26.13
N GLY A 45 0.57 27.02 25.19
CA GLY A 45 1.21 28.33 25.42
C GLY A 45 2.61 28.53 24.83
N TRP A 46 3.10 27.60 24.00
CA TRP A 46 4.41 27.74 23.34
C TRP A 46 4.33 28.66 22.10
N ARG A 47 4.24 29.99 22.30
CA ARG A 47 4.27 30.99 21.22
C ARG A 47 5.64 31.70 21.20
N GLY A 48 6.55 31.25 20.35
CA GLY A 48 7.86 31.88 20.15
C GLY A 48 8.53 31.43 18.84
N ARG A 49 9.62 32.08 18.43
CA ARG A 49 10.34 31.80 17.16
C ARG A 49 10.85 30.35 17.03
N THR A 50 11.06 29.66 18.14
CA THR A 50 11.39 28.23 18.18
C THR A 50 10.18 27.33 17.94
N ALA A 51 8.97 27.78 18.30
CA ALA A 51 7.74 27.05 18.00
C ALA A 51 7.44 27.03 16.50
N SER A 52 7.72 28.12 15.78
CA SER A 52 7.51 28.20 14.33
C SER A 52 8.47 27.30 13.52
N VAL A 53 9.72 27.14 13.98
CA VAL A 53 10.67 26.21 13.32
C VAL A 53 10.28 24.75 13.59
N TYR A 54 9.83 24.45 14.81
CA TYR A 54 9.35 23.12 15.14
C TYR A 54 8.07 22.77 14.36
N ASP A 55 7.18 23.73 14.15
CA ASP A 55 5.97 23.59 13.33
C ASP A 55 6.32 23.28 11.86
N GLU A 56 7.33 23.96 11.30
CA GLU A 56 7.82 23.71 9.94
C GLU A 56 8.41 22.29 9.79
N SER A 57 9.33 21.89 10.67
CA SER A 57 9.90 20.54 10.63
C SER A 57 8.86 19.44 10.89
N TRP A 58 7.87 19.72 11.74
CA TRP A 58 6.74 18.81 11.97
C TRP A 58 5.87 18.63 10.72
N MET A 59 5.54 19.72 10.03
CA MET A 59 4.77 19.68 8.78
C MET A 59 5.51 18.93 7.67
N GLU A 60 6.82 19.16 7.52
CA GLU A 60 7.65 18.42 6.55
C GLU A 60 7.66 16.92 6.85
N TRP A 61 7.89 16.55 8.12
CA TRP A 61 7.86 15.15 8.54
C TRP A 61 6.49 14.49 8.29
N LYS A 62 5.39 15.19 8.63
CA LYS A 62 4.03 14.71 8.41
C LYS A 62 3.76 14.47 6.92
N THR A 63 4.19 15.40 6.07
CA THR A 63 4.06 15.26 4.61
C THR A 63 4.80 14.03 4.11
N GLY A 64 6.05 13.81 4.54
CA GLY A 64 6.80 12.61 4.17
C GLY A 64 6.17 11.31 4.69
N ALA A 65 5.54 11.34 5.87
CA ALA A 65 4.81 10.19 6.40
C ALA A 65 3.55 9.87 5.57
N ASP A 66 2.82 10.89 5.12
CA ASP A 66 1.68 10.73 4.22
C ASP A 66 2.11 10.17 2.85
N ASP A 67 3.26 10.61 2.31
CA ASP A 67 3.84 10.07 1.07
C ASP A 67 4.18 8.57 1.19
N VAL A 68 4.74 8.14 2.32
CA VAL A 68 5.02 6.72 2.59
C VAL A 68 3.73 5.90 2.62
N VAL A 69 2.69 6.40 3.29
CA VAL A 69 1.38 5.73 3.32
C VAL A 69 0.82 5.58 1.91
N ALA A 70 0.85 6.65 1.11
CA ALA A 70 0.37 6.63 -0.27
C ALA A 70 1.15 5.62 -1.15
N GLY A 71 2.47 5.54 -0.97
CA GLY A 71 3.32 4.57 -1.67
C GLY A 71 2.98 3.11 -1.32
N LEU A 72 2.70 2.83 -0.04
CA LEU A 72 2.28 1.50 0.41
C LEU A 72 0.90 1.12 -0.15
N GLU A 73 -0.06 2.03 -0.14
CA GLU A 73 -1.39 1.81 -0.73
C GLU A 73 -1.30 1.56 -2.24
N SER A 74 -0.50 2.34 -2.96
CA SER A 74 -0.26 2.13 -4.39
C SER A 74 0.36 0.75 -4.66
N SER A 75 1.28 0.31 -3.80
CA SER A 75 1.93 -1.00 -3.91
C SER A 75 0.94 -2.13 -3.68
N ALA A 76 0.07 -2.01 -2.66
CA ALA A 76 -0.99 -2.99 -2.41
C ALA A 76 -1.94 -3.11 -3.61
N LEU A 77 -2.37 -1.99 -4.20
CA LEU A 77 -3.22 -1.99 -5.39
C LEU A 77 -2.57 -2.70 -6.58
N LYS A 78 -1.29 -2.42 -6.85
CA LYS A 78 -0.54 -3.07 -7.93
C LYS A 78 -0.40 -4.58 -7.73
N LEU A 79 -0.24 -5.04 -6.49
CA LEU A 79 -0.18 -6.47 -6.17
C LEU A 79 -1.53 -7.17 -6.42
N VAL A 80 -2.65 -6.53 -6.03
CA VAL A 80 -4.00 -7.06 -6.34
C VAL A 80 -4.22 -7.11 -7.85
N GLU A 81 -3.84 -6.05 -8.57
CA GLU A 81 -3.97 -6.01 -10.03
C GLU A 81 -3.15 -7.12 -10.70
N ALA A 82 -1.92 -7.34 -10.25
CA ALA A 82 -1.08 -8.44 -10.74
C ALA A 82 -1.75 -9.80 -10.49
N ALA A 83 -2.29 -10.04 -9.28
CA ALA A 83 -2.99 -11.28 -8.95
C ALA A 83 -4.18 -11.55 -9.89
N ASN A 84 -4.96 -10.51 -10.17
CA ASN A 84 -6.12 -10.60 -11.06
C ASN A 84 -5.69 -10.91 -12.51
N ARG A 85 -4.63 -10.27 -13.00
CA ARG A 85 -4.08 -10.53 -14.34
C ARG A 85 -3.58 -11.97 -14.47
N TYR A 86 -2.85 -12.48 -13.47
CA TYR A 86 -2.40 -13.87 -13.46
C TYR A 86 -3.56 -14.86 -13.52
N GLN A 87 -4.59 -14.66 -12.70
CA GLN A 87 -5.74 -15.56 -12.67
C GLN A 87 -6.55 -15.52 -13.97
N ALA A 88 -6.69 -14.35 -14.60
CA ALA A 88 -7.34 -14.22 -15.90
C ALA A 88 -6.55 -14.93 -17.01
N GLN A 89 -5.22 -14.82 -16.99
CA GLN A 89 -4.33 -15.49 -17.96
C GLN A 89 -4.41 -17.02 -17.82
N ASP A 90 -4.42 -17.53 -16.59
CA ASP A 90 -4.54 -18.97 -16.31
C ASP A 90 -5.88 -19.52 -16.81
N ALA A 91 -6.99 -18.82 -16.51
CA ALA A 91 -8.33 -19.21 -16.98
C ALA A 91 -8.42 -19.20 -18.51
N HIS A 92 -7.88 -18.16 -19.17
CA HIS A 92 -7.87 -18.08 -20.63
C HIS A 92 -7.08 -19.23 -21.26
N THR A 93 -5.93 -19.56 -20.69
CA THR A 93 -5.07 -20.64 -21.18
C THR A 93 -5.75 -22.00 -20.98
N ALA A 94 -6.37 -22.23 -19.83
CA ALA A 94 -7.13 -23.46 -19.54
C ALA A 94 -8.30 -23.65 -20.53
N ASP A 95 -9.06 -22.59 -20.81
CA ASP A 95 -10.15 -22.60 -21.79
C ASP A 95 -9.66 -22.95 -23.20
N GLN A 96 -8.53 -22.38 -23.63
CA GLN A 96 -7.94 -22.68 -24.93
C GLN A 96 -7.50 -24.15 -25.03
N ILE A 97 -6.86 -24.67 -23.98
CA ILE A 97 -6.42 -26.07 -23.92
C ILE A 97 -7.64 -27.01 -23.96
N ALA A 98 -8.67 -26.73 -23.16
CA ALA A 98 -9.89 -27.53 -23.12
C ALA A 98 -10.57 -27.59 -24.49
N ARG A 99 -10.72 -26.43 -25.16
CA ARG A 99 -11.30 -26.35 -26.52
C ARG A 99 -10.48 -27.09 -27.56
N ASN A 100 -9.15 -27.05 -27.46
CA ASN A 100 -8.29 -27.76 -28.39
C ASN A 100 -8.40 -29.28 -28.20
N ASN A 101 -8.43 -29.73 -26.96
CA ASN A 101 -8.60 -31.15 -26.64
C ASN A 101 -9.95 -31.70 -27.13
N SER A 102 -11.05 -30.92 -26.99
CA SER A 102 -12.36 -31.28 -27.54
C SER A 102 -12.43 -31.33 -29.06
N ARG A 103 -11.49 -30.71 -29.79
CA ARG A 103 -11.42 -30.78 -31.26
C ARG A 103 -10.63 -31.97 -31.79
N MET A 104 -9.81 -32.59 -30.93
CA MET A 104 -8.98 -33.74 -31.31
C MET A 104 -9.67 -35.09 -31.07
N GLN A 105 -10.79 -35.13 -30.34
CA GLN A 105 -11.67 -36.29 -30.15
C GLN A 105 -12.82 -36.28 -31.15
#